data_AF-A0A1M4RZY2-F1
#
_entry.id   AF-A0A1M4RZY2-F1
#
_cell.length_a   1.000
_cell.length_b   1.000
_cell.length_c   1.000
_cell.angle_alpha   90.00
_cell.angle_beta   90.00
_cell.angle_gamma   90.00
#
_symmetry.space_group_name_H-M   'P 1'
#
loop_
_entity.id
_entity.type
_entity.pdbx_description
1 polymer ?
#
loop_
_entity_poly.entity_id
_entity_poly.type
_entity_poly.pdbx_seq_one_letter_code
_entity_poly.pdbx_strand_id
1 'polypeptide(L)'
;MAENLRRQALGRLCEYVSNQNTRLGFDGTLVPRYAGPSKGAEIMATVNASDTWTGPLADEMAEDAKADVDAVDAVFSNLFRDVRNKRDALEMEVEEDDPDANWPNGGV
;
A
#
# COMPACT_ATOMS: atom_id res chain seq x y z
N MET A 1 -10.00 -13.54 28.76
CA MET A 1 -9.35 -12.70 27.72
C MET A 1 -9.76 -13.29 26.40
N ALA A 2 -10.17 -12.44 25.46
CA ALA A 2 -10.62 -12.82 24.14
C ALA A 2 -9.71 -12.19 23.08
N GLU A 3 -9.64 -12.79 21.90
CA GLU A 3 -8.92 -12.20 20.77
C GLU A 3 -9.60 -10.89 20.34
N ASN A 4 -8.80 -9.86 20.03
CA ASN A 4 -9.34 -8.62 19.47
C ASN A 4 -9.76 -8.84 18.00
N LEU A 5 -11.04 -9.06 17.76
CA LEU A 5 -11.59 -9.36 16.43
C LEU A 5 -11.40 -8.20 15.45
N ARG A 6 -11.43 -6.96 15.95
CA ARG A 6 -11.16 -5.77 15.15
C ARG A 6 -9.71 -5.72 14.67
N ARG A 7 -8.75 -6.06 15.53
CA ARG A 7 -7.33 -6.18 15.16
C ARG A 7 -7.13 -7.26 14.09
N GLN A 8 -7.80 -8.41 14.22
CA GLN A 8 -7.75 -9.45 13.19
C GLN A 8 -8.32 -8.97 11.85
N ALA A 9 -9.45 -8.27 11.87
CA ALA A 9 -10.04 -7.71 10.65
C ALA A 9 -9.10 -6.71 9.96
N LEU A 10 -8.43 -5.84 10.73
CA LEU A 10 -7.39 -4.95 10.21
C LEU A 10 -6.16 -5.72 9.70
N GLY A 11 -5.81 -6.84 10.32
CA GLY A 11 -4.78 -7.76 9.82
C GLY A 11 -5.10 -8.30 8.42
N ARG A 12 -6.34 -8.80 8.23
CA ARG A 12 -6.81 -9.29 6.91
C ARG A 12 -6.86 -8.16 5.88
N LEU A 13 -7.27 -6.96 6.29
CA LEU A 13 -7.28 -5.78 5.41
C LEU A 13 -5.85 -5.37 5.01
N CYS A 14 -4.89 -5.40 5.93
CA CYS A 14 -3.48 -5.17 5.61
C CYS A 14 -2.99 -6.17 4.54
N GLU A 15 -3.22 -7.46 4.73
CA GLU A 15 -2.84 -8.49 3.77
C GLU A 15 -3.51 -8.27 2.41
N TYR A 16 -4.79 -7.91 2.40
CA TYR A 16 -5.51 -7.60 1.16
C TYR A 16 -4.87 -6.41 0.44
N VAL A 17 -4.64 -5.28 1.12
CA VAL A 17 -4.04 -4.08 0.52
C VAL A 17 -2.63 -4.36 0.00
N SER A 18 -1.81 -5.05 0.79
CA SER A 18 -0.45 -5.49 0.39
C SER A 18 -0.47 -6.34 -0.89
N ASN A 19 -1.40 -7.30 -0.97
CA ASN A 19 -1.57 -8.14 -2.14
C ASN A 19 -2.05 -7.37 -3.37
N GLN A 20 -2.98 -6.41 -3.21
CA GLN A 20 -3.43 -5.57 -4.33
C GLN A 20 -2.31 -4.67 -4.85
N ASN A 21 -1.53 -4.04 -3.96
CA ASN A 21 -0.39 -3.22 -4.34
C ASN A 21 0.62 -4.04 -5.16
N THR A 22 0.97 -5.24 -4.68
CA THR A 22 1.84 -6.18 -5.42
C THR A 22 1.28 -6.54 -6.79
N ARG A 23 -0.03 -6.82 -6.90
CA ARG A 23 -0.68 -7.14 -8.18
C ARG A 23 -0.65 -5.98 -9.18
N LEU A 24 -0.69 -4.75 -8.69
CA LEU A 24 -0.58 -3.54 -9.50
C LEU A 24 0.88 -3.19 -9.84
N GLY A 25 1.85 -3.97 -9.35
CA GLY A 25 3.28 -3.74 -9.58
C GLY A 25 3.89 -2.66 -8.70
N PHE A 26 3.17 -2.24 -7.66
CA PHE A 26 3.68 -1.37 -6.60
C PHE A 26 4.27 -2.20 -5.46
N ASP A 27 5.07 -1.58 -4.59
CA ASP A 27 5.61 -2.30 -3.45
C ASP A 27 4.47 -2.64 -2.47
N GLY A 28 4.17 -3.94 -2.36
CA GLY A 28 3.22 -4.44 -1.37
C GLY A 28 3.81 -4.54 0.02
N THR A 29 5.08 -4.17 0.22
CA THR A 29 5.79 -4.37 1.47
C THR A 29 6.30 -3.05 2.05
N LEU A 30 6.37 -2.98 3.39
CA LEU A 30 7.01 -1.86 4.11
C LEU A 30 8.51 -2.11 4.31
N VAL A 31 9.09 -3.10 3.64
CA VAL A 31 10.53 -3.31 3.71
C VAL A 31 11.16 -2.15 2.94
N PRO A 32 12.13 -1.41 3.53
CA PRO A 32 12.86 -0.42 2.76
C PRO A 32 13.46 -1.14 1.56
N ARG A 33 12.97 -0.81 0.36
CA ARG A 33 13.56 -1.30 -0.88
C ARG A 33 15.02 -0.89 -0.84
N TYR A 34 15.92 -1.85 -0.77
CA TYR A 34 17.33 -1.58 -1.07
C TYR A 34 17.38 -1.10 -2.53
N ALA A 35 17.47 0.21 -2.72
CA ALA A 35 17.94 0.92 -3.93
C ALA A 35 17.42 0.46 -5.30
N GLY A 36 16.16 -0.01 -5.40
CA GLY A 36 15.52 -0.25 -6.71
C GLY A 36 14.89 1.05 -7.27
N PRO A 37 14.83 1.24 -8.60
CA PRO A 37 14.08 2.35 -9.20
C PRO A 37 12.61 2.31 -8.76
N SER A 38 11.98 3.49 -8.63
CA SER A 38 10.53 3.58 -8.36
C SER A 38 9.74 3.00 -9.54
N LYS A 39 8.45 2.68 -9.31
CA LYS A 39 7.61 2.22 -10.42
C LYS A 39 7.48 3.28 -11.50
N GLY A 40 7.44 4.56 -11.12
CA GLY A 40 7.46 5.67 -12.07
C GLY A 40 8.74 5.72 -12.90
N ALA A 41 9.91 5.44 -12.30
CA ALA A 41 11.16 5.37 -13.04
C ALA A 41 11.20 4.19 -14.04
N GLU A 42 10.61 3.05 -13.71
CA GLU A 42 10.46 1.94 -14.66
C GLU A 42 9.57 2.33 -15.87
N ILE A 43 8.47 3.04 -15.62
CA ILE A 43 7.57 3.52 -16.67
C ILE A 43 8.22 4.61 -17.52
N MET A 44 8.91 5.57 -16.90
CA MET A 44 9.68 6.61 -17.58
C MET A 44 10.62 6.03 -18.63
N ALA A 45 11.40 5.01 -18.23
CA ALA A 45 12.37 4.34 -19.10
C ALA A 45 11.72 3.65 -20.30
N THR A 46 10.43 3.30 -20.19
CA THR A 46 9.66 2.67 -21.27
C THR A 46 9.07 3.70 -22.21
N VAL A 47 8.62 4.86 -21.69
CA VAL A 47 8.06 5.95 -22.51
C VAL A 47 9.11 6.59 -23.41
N ASN A 48 10.33 6.76 -22.90
CA ASN A 48 11.45 7.34 -23.63
C ASN A 48 12.42 6.26 -24.16
N ALA A 49 11.89 5.10 -24.52
CA ALA A 49 12.70 4.00 -25.03
C ALA A 49 13.13 4.28 -26.48
N SER A 50 14.36 3.90 -26.84
CA SER A 50 14.92 4.16 -28.17
C SER A 50 14.16 3.50 -29.32
N ASP A 51 13.34 2.49 -29.02
CA ASP A 51 12.52 1.71 -29.95
C ASP A 51 11.05 2.17 -30.03
N THR A 52 10.63 3.15 -29.23
CA THR A 52 9.26 3.69 -29.22
C THR A 52 9.22 5.11 -29.74
N TRP A 53 9.61 6.09 -28.93
CA TRP A 53 9.64 7.52 -29.28
C TRP A 53 10.77 8.21 -28.49
N THR A 54 11.61 8.98 -29.19
CA THR A 54 12.66 9.81 -28.58
C THR A 54 12.53 11.27 -29.02
N GLY A 55 13.00 12.18 -28.16
CA GLY A 55 13.02 13.62 -28.40
C GLY A 55 12.42 14.42 -27.24
N PRO A 56 12.49 15.76 -27.28
CA PRO A 56 12.12 16.60 -26.12
C PRO A 56 10.70 16.38 -25.59
N LEU A 57 9.74 16.14 -26.49
CA LEU A 57 8.36 15.82 -26.10
C LEU A 57 8.27 14.44 -25.41
N ALA A 58 9.05 13.46 -25.84
CA ALA A 58 9.10 12.15 -25.19
C ALA A 58 9.76 12.25 -23.81
N ASP A 59 10.78 13.11 -23.65
CA ASP A 59 11.41 13.39 -22.35
C ASP A 59 10.40 14.00 -21.36
N GLU A 60 9.65 15.03 -21.78
CA GLU A 60 8.62 15.69 -20.96
C GLU A 60 7.51 14.71 -20.56
N MET A 61 6.95 13.98 -21.53
CA MET A 61 5.88 13.01 -21.27
C MET A 61 6.33 11.85 -20.36
N ALA A 62 7.62 11.47 -20.42
CA ALA A 62 8.17 10.43 -19.56
C ALA A 62 8.30 10.91 -18.10
N GLU A 63 8.70 12.16 -17.86
CA GLU A 63 8.73 12.75 -16.51
C GLU A 63 7.33 12.94 -15.94
N ASP A 64 6.37 13.39 -16.74
CA ASP A 64 4.96 13.50 -16.32
C ASP A 64 4.39 12.13 -15.94
N ALA A 65 4.59 11.11 -16.79
CA ALA A 65 4.16 9.75 -16.50
C ALA A 65 4.83 9.19 -15.23
N LYS A 66 6.11 9.49 -15.00
CA LYS A 66 6.80 9.12 -13.76
C LYS A 66 6.16 9.77 -12.54
N ALA A 67 5.92 11.08 -12.59
CA ALA A 67 5.33 11.82 -11.49
C ALA A 67 3.94 11.28 -11.12
N ASP A 68 3.11 10.99 -12.13
CA ASP A 68 1.78 10.42 -11.91
C ASP A 68 1.85 9.02 -11.27
N VAL A 69 2.72 8.14 -11.77
CA VAL A 69 2.88 6.79 -11.24
C VAL A 69 3.45 6.81 -9.82
N ASP A 70 4.43 7.66 -9.54
CA ASP A 70 4.99 7.82 -8.20
C ASP A 70 3.94 8.39 -7.21
N ALA A 71 3.06 9.28 -7.67
CA ALA A 71 1.96 9.79 -6.86
C ALA A 71 0.96 8.68 -6.50
N VAL A 72 0.63 7.81 -7.44
CA VAL A 72 -0.25 6.64 -7.20
C VAL A 72 0.40 5.66 -6.22
N ASP A 73 1.70 5.37 -6.38
CA ASP A 73 2.47 4.51 -5.47
C ASP A 73 2.43 5.06 -4.03
N ALA A 74 2.62 6.38 -3.88
CA ALA A 74 2.56 7.04 -2.59
C ALA A 74 1.17 6.89 -1.93
N VAL A 75 0.07 7.02 -2.69
CA VAL A 75 -1.29 6.82 -2.18
C VAL A 75 -1.48 5.40 -1.65
N PHE A 76 -1.07 4.39 -2.41
CA PHE A 76 -1.22 2.99 -2.02
C PHE A 76 -0.34 2.60 -0.84
N SER A 77 0.90 3.11 -0.80
CA SER A 77 1.81 2.95 0.32
C SER A 77 1.26 3.60 1.60
N ASN A 78 0.66 4.79 1.49
CA ASN A 78 0.02 5.48 2.59
C ASN A 78 -1.18 4.70 3.13
N LEU A 79 -2.05 4.20 2.26
CA LEU A 79 -3.20 3.38 2.67
C LEU A 79 -2.75 2.15 3.45
N PHE A 80 -1.76 1.41 2.95
CA PHE A 80 -1.24 0.23 3.65
C PHE A 80 -0.68 0.58 5.02
N ARG A 81 0.10 1.67 5.11
CA ARG A 81 0.66 2.17 6.37
C ARG A 81 -0.43 2.58 7.36
N ASP A 82 -1.48 3.25 6.91
CA ASP A 82 -2.58 3.68 7.79
C ASP A 82 -3.35 2.50 8.39
N VAL A 83 -3.66 1.48 7.58
CA VAL A 83 -4.31 0.26 8.08
C VAL A 83 -3.40 -0.46 9.07
N ARG A 84 -2.10 -0.58 8.75
CA ARG A 84 -1.12 -1.21 9.64
C ARG A 84 -0.98 -0.47 10.97
N ASN A 85 -0.88 0.86 10.94
CA ASN A 85 -0.76 1.67 12.14
C ASN A 85 -2.00 1.52 13.02
N LYS A 86 -3.21 1.51 12.42
CA LYS A 86 -4.45 1.26 13.16
C LYS A 86 -4.48 -0.14 13.77
N ARG A 87 -4.02 -1.16 13.05
CA ARG A 87 -3.90 -2.53 13.58
C ARG A 87 -2.95 -2.53 14.77
N ASP A 88 -1.73 -2.00 14.59
CA ASP A 88 -0.64 -2.07 15.55
C ASP A 88 -0.92 -1.27 16.83
N ALA A 89 -1.83 -0.28 16.78
CA ALA A 89 -2.33 0.44 17.94
C ALA A 89 -3.33 -0.34 18.81
N LEU A 90 -3.89 -1.45 18.31
CA LEU A 90 -4.80 -2.31 19.08
C LEU A 90 -4.03 -3.42 19.79
N GLU A 91 -4.49 -3.81 20.98
CA GLU A 91 -3.96 -4.96 21.71
C GLU A 91 -4.30 -6.27 21.01
N MET A 92 -3.49 -7.32 21.23
CA MET A 92 -3.74 -8.64 20.64
C MET A 92 -4.97 -9.32 21.24
N GLU A 93 -5.15 -9.14 22.54
CA GLU A 93 -6.25 -9.69 23.33
C GLU A 93 -6.87 -8.55 24.13
N VAL A 94 -8.17 -8.67 24.39
CA VAL A 94 -8.96 -7.72 25.18
C VAL A 94 -9.79 -8.50 26.21
N GLU A 95 -10.43 -7.80 27.14
CA GLU A 95 -11.38 -8.43 28.07
C GLU A 95 -12.58 -9.02 27.30
N GLU A 96 -13.23 -10.06 27.86
CA GLU A 96 -14.31 -10.77 27.15
C GLU A 96 -15.58 -9.93 26.96
N ASP A 97 -15.78 -8.93 27.81
CA ASP A 97 -16.85 -7.93 27.75
C ASP A 97 -16.45 -6.68 26.94
N ASP A 98 -15.21 -6.60 26.45
CA ASP A 98 -14.79 -5.50 25.58
C ASP A 98 -15.54 -5.57 24.23
N PRO A 99 -16.06 -4.46 23.70
CA PRO A 99 -16.75 -4.44 22.42
C PRO A 99 -15.88 -4.94 21.24
N ASP A 100 -14.55 -4.82 21.33
CA ASP A 100 -13.61 -5.35 20.33
C ASP A 100 -13.52 -6.89 20.36
N ALA A 101 -13.89 -7.55 21.47
CA ALA A 101 -14.00 -9.02 21.55
C ALA A 101 -15.20 -9.55 20.75
N ASN A 102 -16.25 -8.73 20.60
CA ASN A 102 -17.50 -9.08 19.90
C ASN A 102 -17.72 -8.24 18.62
N TRP A 103 -16.68 -7.55 18.16
CA TRP A 103 -16.73 -6.68 16.99
C TRP A 103 -17.14 -7.45 15.71
N PRO A 104 -17.96 -6.86 14.81
CA PRO A 104 -18.47 -5.48 14.82
C PRO A 104 -19.75 -5.28 15.63
N ASN A 105 -20.34 -6.36 16.16
CA ASN A 105 -21.68 -6.36 16.74
C ASN A 105 -21.69 -6.29 18.27
N GLY A 106 -20.54 -5.96 18.89
CA GLY A 106 -20.30 -6.07 20.34
C GLY A 106 -21.04 -5.09 21.23
N GLY A 107 -22.12 -4.48 20.76
CA GLY A 107 -23.04 -3.70 21.58
C GLY A 107 -24.39 -4.41 21.67
N VAL A 108 -24.68 -5.00 22.83
CA VAL A 108 -26.04 -5.27 23.30
C VAL A 108 -26.26 -4.47 24.57
#